data_AF-A0A5S5DRV1-F1
#
_entry.id   AF-A0A5S5DRV1-F1
#
_cell.length_a   1.000
_cell.length_b   1.000
_cell.length_c   1.000
_cell.angle_alpha   90.00
_cell.angle_beta   90.00
_cell.angle_gamma   90.00
#
_symmetry.space_group_name_H-M   'P 1'
#
loop_
_entity.id
_entity.type
_entity.pdbx_description
1 polymer ?
#
loop_
_entity_poly.entity_id
_entity_poly.type
_entity_poly.pdbx_seq_one_letter_code
_entity_poly.pdbx_strand_id
1 'polypeptide(L)'
;MKLICLFCFFLLLCSCRSYQFVPNGFLVDGDEFYHNADKKISIELFGDFKNYSGTTKRGLRQDRLYSGDRKILKALGYGPNDVDVLFSGKPDVDPYYQVMAVAAKKGLLDSSAFIRQYLPSGTYFYRKTALRGQTVLEAIIPSAEGNYSLIYVASKEGFTQDFEHLLANNVRKPHRGALYFLPDRTTIGCDTREAVHVDLKIPEREVIRGRYTLVKVLKKERFGESLAIFTLNGEEVDPHVVFKLCPGKYRLIYSDLKHTIIWQDEFEVH
;
A
#
# COMPACT_ATOMS: atom_id res chain seq x y z
N MET A 1 -11.02 -45.01 25.08
CA MET A 1 -11.29 -43.59 25.41
C MET A 1 -10.04 -42.73 25.61
N LYS A 2 -8.99 -43.17 26.33
CA LYS A 2 -7.77 -42.34 26.57
C LYS A 2 -6.98 -41.99 25.29
N LEU A 3 -6.96 -42.86 24.28
CA LEU A 3 -6.23 -42.62 23.02
C LEU A 3 -6.89 -41.56 22.12
N ILE A 4 -8.22 -41.43 22.17
CA ILE A 4 -8.99 -40.49 21.34
C ILE A 4 -8.81 -39.05 21.83
N CYS A 5 -8.74 -38.84 23.16
CA CYS A 5 -8.44 -37.53 23.73
C CYS A 5 -7.02 -37.05 23.37
N LEU A 6 -6.03 -37.94 23.29
CA LEU A 6 -4.67 -37.58 22.91
C LEU A 6 -4.57 -37.15 21.43
N PHE A 7 -5.34 -37.80 20.55
CA PHE A 7 -5.40 -37.47 19.12
C PHE A 7 -6.11 -36.13 18.86
N CYS A 8 -7.21 -35.85 19.58
CA CYS A 8 -7.88 -34.54 19.52
C CYS A 8 -7.01 -33.40 20.07
N PHE A 9 -6.18 -33.66 21.09
CA PHE A 9 -5.23 -32.67 21.60
C PHE A 9 -4.08 -32.40 20.62
N PHE A 10 -3.62 -33.44 19.90
CA PHE A 10 -2.61 -33.29 18.84
C PHE A 10 -3.14 -32.52 17.62
N LEU A 11 -4.41 -32.69 17.27
CA LEU A 11 -5.07 -31.95 16.19
C LEU A 11 -5.23 -30.45 16.51
N LEU A 12 -5.40 -30.08 17.78
CA LEU A 12 -5.46 -28.68 18.23
C LEU A 12 -4.08 -27.98 18.20
N LEU A 13 -2.98 -28.74 18.32
CA LEU A 13 -1.61 -28.22 18.25
C LEU A 13 -1.14 -27.99 16.81
N CYS A 14 -1.81 -28.58 15.81
CA CYS A 14 -1.61 -28.28 14.39
C CYS A 14 -2.38 -27.02 13.96
N SER A 15 -2.34 -25.95 14.75
CA SER A 15 -2.78 -24.64 14.29
C SER A 15 -1.81 -24.17 13.21
N CYS A 16 -2.17 -24.41 11.95
CA CYS A 16 -1.42 -23.93 10.80
C CYS A 16 -1.54 -22.40 10.76
N ARG A 17 -0.65 -21.69 11.47
CA ARG A 17 -0.69 -20.23 11.53
C ARG A 17 -0.55 -19.64 10.14
N SER A 18 -1.48 -18.75 9.80
CA SER A 18 -1.46 -17.98 8.55
C SER A 18 -0.72 -16.67 8.75
N TYR A 19 -0.12 -16.16 7.68
CA TYR A 19 0.33 -14.78 7.64
C TYR A 19 -0.86 -13.86 7.89
N GLN A 20 -0.64 -12.85 8.72
CA GLN A 20 -1.62 -11.80 8.98
C GLN A 20 -1.25 -10.60 8.11
N PHE A 21 -2.28 -9.85 7.71
CA PHE A 21 -2.08 -8.59 6.99
C PHE A 21 -2.20 -7.43 7.97
N VAL A 22 -1.36 -6.41 7.77
CA VAL A 22 -1.47 -5.17 8.53
C VAL A 22 -2.80 -4.50 8.18
N PRO A 23 -3.64 -4.13 9.16
CA PRO A 23 -4.86 -3.39 8.89
C PRO A 23 -4.58 -2.00 8.33
N ASN A 24 -5.63 -1.32 7.86
CA ASN A 24 -5.59 0.05 7.38
C ASN A 24 -4.57 0.32 6.24
N GLY A 25 -4.27 -0.72 5.46
CA GLY A 25 -3.64 -0.60 4.16
C GLY A 25 -4.66 -0.19 3.09
N PHE A 26 -4.27 0.67 2.16
CA PHE A 26 -5.12 1.10 1.04
C PHE A 26 -4.30 1.55 -0.17
N LEU A 27 -4.97 1.59 -1.31
CA LEU A 27 -4.53 2.24 -2.55
C LEU A 27 -5.54 3.34 -2.86
N VAL A 28 -5.19 4.32 -3.69
CA VAL A 28 -6.18 5.24 -4.27
C VAL A 28 -6.06 5.13 -5.78
N ASP A 29 -7.16 4.90 -6.49
CA ASP A 29 -7.13 4.83 -7.96
C ASP A 29 -6.63 6.16 -8.53
N GLY A 30 -5.58 6.11 -9.37
CA GLY A 30 -4.88 7.30 -9.88
C GLY A 30 -3.69 7.74 -9.02
N ASP A 31 -3.46 7.07 -7.88
CA ASP A 31 -2.27 7.22 -7.06
C ASP A 31 -1.31 6.03 -7.21
N GLU A 32 -0.02 6.33 -7.22
CA GLU A 32 1.06 5.36 -7.42
C GLU A 32 1.62 4.83 -6.08
N PHE A 33 0.90 5.00 -4.98
CA PHE A 33 1.35 4.55 -3.67
C PHE A 33 0.35 3.60 -3.02
N TYR A 34 0.87 2.51 -2.48
CA TYR A 34 0.23 1.84 -1.36
C TYR A 34 0.52 2.62 -0.09
N HIS A 35 -0.52 2.82 0.72
CA HIS A 35 -0.40 3.45 2.02
C HIS A 35 -0.83 2.49 3.13
N ASN A 36 -0.19 2.59 4.29
CA ASN A 36 -0.64 1.95 5.52
C ASN A 36 -0.64 2.97 6.66
N ALA A 37 -1.83 3.27 7.19
CA ALA A 37 -2.00 4.27 8.25
C ALA A 37 -1.32 3.85 9.55
N ASP A 38 -1.52 2.60 9.98
CA ASP A 38 -1.04 2.10 11.28
C ASP A 38 0.48 2.03 11.35
N LYS A 39 1.13 1.66 10.24
CA LYS A 39 2.59 1.57 10.14
C LYS A 39 3.24 2.87 9.68
N LYS A 40 2.43 3.86 9.27
CA LYS A 40 2.90 5.12 8.68
C LYS A 40 3.85 4.92 7.51
N ILE A 41 3.51 3.98 6.63
CA ILE A 41 4.33 3.61 5.48
C ILE A 41 3.58 3.96 4.19
N SER A 42 4.29 4.60 3.26
CA SER A 42 3.88 4.72 1.85
C SER A 42 4.90 3.98 1.00
N ILE A 43 4.44 3.02 0.21
CA ILE A 43 5.27 2.26 -0.72
C ILE A 43 4.86 2.67 -2.12
N GLU A 44 5.80 3.24 -2.87
CA GLU A 44 5.61 3.48 -4.29
C GLU A 44 5.41 2.15 -4.98
N LEU A 45 4.39 2.10 -5.81
CA LEU A 45 4.05 1.04 -6.71
C LEU A 45 3.88 1.73 -8.05
N PHE A 46 4.49 1.22 -9.11
CA PHE A 46 4.22 1.81 -10.41
C PHE A 46 2.70 1.75 -10.71
N GLY A 47 2.24 2.57 -11.66
CA GLY A 47 0.81 2.64 -12.02
C GLY A 47 0.21 1.35 -12.59
N ASP A 48 0.97 0.26 -12.63
CA ASP A 48 0.57 -1.10 -13.01
C ASP A 48 -0.09 -1.89 -11.87
N PHE A 49 0.02 -1.43 -10.62
CA PHE A 49 -0.72 -1.97 -9.49
C PHE A 49 -2.00 -1.19 -9.21
N LYS A 50 -3.11 -1.91 -9.25
CA LYS A 50 -4.43 -1.40 -8.87
C LYS A 50 -5.02 -2.22 -7.73
N ASN A 51 -6.13 -1.74 -7.18
CA ASN A 51 -6.97 -2.51 -6.28
C ASN A 51 -7.30 -3.90 -6.86
N TYR A 52 -7.33 -4.92 -6.01
CA TYR A 52 -7.59 -6.29 -6.45
C TYR A 52 -8.94 -6.42 -7.16
N SER A 53 -8.92 -6.96 -8.39
CA SER A 53 -10.12 -7.27 -9.16
C SER A 53 -10.50 -8.73 -9.01
N GLY A 54 -11.72 -8.97 -8.52
CA GLY A 54 -12.32 -10.30 -8.46
C GLY A 54 -12.49 -10.96 -9.83
N THR A 55 -12.57 -10.16 -10.91
CA THR A 55 -12.76 -10.62 -12.28
C THR A 55 -11.45 -11.08 -12.90
N THR A 56 -10.41 -10.23 -12.89
CA THR A 56 -9.10 -10.57 -13.49
C THR A 56 -8.24 -11.43 -12.57
N LYS A 57 -8.61 -11.52 -11.28
CA LYS A 57 -7.80 -12.12 -10.21
C LYS A 57 -6.41 -11.46 -10.08
N ARG A 58 -6.27 -10.20 -10.50
CA ARG A 58 -5.02 -9.40 -10.44
C ARG A 58 -5.22 -8.15 -9.59
N GLY A 59 -4.16 -7.40 -9.37
CA GLY A 59 -4.09 -6.25 -8.48
C GLY A 59 -3.45 -6.59 -7.14
N LEU A 60 -3.53 -5.66 -6.22
CA LEU A 60 -2.92 -5.72 -4.91
C LEU A 60 -3.91 -6.23 -3.86
N ARG A 61 -3.50 -7.26 -3.13
CA ARG A 61 -4.28 -7.88 -2.05
C ARG A 61 -3.73 -7.47 -0.70
N GLN A 62 -4.65 -7.19 0.22
CA GLN A 62 -4.38 -6.77 1.60
C GLN A 62 -5.11 -7.67 2.62
N ASP A 63 -5.73 -8.74 2.14
CA ASP A 63 -6.53 -9.70 2.93
C ASP A 63 -5.93 -11.12 2.87
N ARG A 64 -5.24 -11.45 1.78
CA ARG A 64 -4.67 -12.77 1.54
C ARG A 64 -3.52 -12.73 0.55
N LEU A 65 -2.61 -13.68 0.71
CA LEU A 65 -1.53 -13.92 -0.24
C LEU A 65 -2.05 -14.47 -1.58
N TYR A 66 -1.30 -14.26 -2.65
CA TYR A 66 -1.45 -15.03 -3.87
C TYR A 66 -0.94 -16.47 -3.70
N SER A 67 -1.37 -17.33 -4.62
CA SER A 67 -0.89 -18.71 -4.65
C SER A 67 0.62 -18.74 -4.95
N GLY A 68 1.39 -19.40 -4.09
CA GLY A 68 2.84 -19.53 -4.19
C GLY A 68 3.60 -18.67 -3.18
N ASP A 69 3.09 -17.50 -2.83
CA ASP A 69 3.76 -16.49 -2.00
C ASP A 69 4.13 -17.01 -0.63
N ARG A 70 3.25 -17.80 -0.02
CA ARG A 70 3.50 -18.44 1.27
C ARG A 70 4.81 -19.25 1.24
N LYS A 71 5.09 -19.91 0.11
CA LYS A 71 6.31 -20.71 -0.08
C LYS A 71 7.52 -19.80 -0.30
N ILE A 72 7.35 -18.67 -1.00
CA ILE A 72 8.39 -17.67 -1.20
C ILE A 72 8.79 -17.03 0.13
N LEU A 73 7.83 -16.49 0.89
CA LEU A 73 8.07 -15.89 2.21
C LEU A 73 8.79 -16.88 3.15
N LYS A 74 8.33 -18.14 3.20
CA LYS A 74 8.98 -19.18 4.00
C LYS A 74 10.42 -19.46 3.55
N ALA A 75 10.67 -19.48 2.24
CA ALA A 75 12.00 -19.71 1.69
C ALA A 75 12.96 -18.53 1.94
N LEU A 76 12.43 -17.32 2.06
CA LEU A 76 13.20 -16.13 2.45
C LEU A 76 13.50 -16.04 3.96
N GLY A 77 12.90 -16.94 4.76
CA GLY A 77 13.08 -17.00 6.20
C GLY A 77 11.98 -16.30 7.01
N TYR A 78 10.96 -15.75 6.36
CA TYR A 78 9.85 -15.14 7.06
C TYR A 78 8.89 -16.19 7.59
N GLY A 79 8.67 -16.20 8.90
CA GLY A 79 7.61 -16.96 9.55
C GLY A 79 6.36 -16.11 9.77
N PRO A 80 5.15 -16.71 9.82
CA PRO A 80 3.92 -15.99 10.14
C PRO A 80 3.90 -15.29 11.51
N ASN A 81 4.83 -15.61 12.41
CA ASN A 81 4.96 -14.99 13.73
C ASN A 81 5.93 -13.79 13.74
N ASP A 82 6.75 -13.67 12.70
CA ASP A 82 7.87 -12.71 12.66
C ASP A 82 7.51 -11.48 11.84
N VAL A 83 6.61 -11.64 10.86
CA VAL A 83 6.18 -10.57 9.96
C VAL A 83 4.67 -10.48 9.82
N ASP A 84 4.22 -9.25 9.57
CA ASP A 84 2.92 -8.96 8.99
C ASP A 84 3.07 -8.60 7.52
N VAL A 85 2.11 -9.00 6.70
CA VAL A 85 2.09 -8.68 5.27
C VAL A 85 1.43 -7.32 5.09
N LEU A 86 2.11 -6.38 4.47
CA LEU A 86 1.52 -5.09 4.08
C LEU A 86 0.61 -5.31 2.87
N PHE A 87 1.13 -6.01 1.86
CA PHE A 87 0.37 -6.41 0.69
C PHE A 87 1.04 -7.55 -0.09
N SER A 88 0.26 -8.12 -1.02
CA SER A 88 0.78 -8.93 -2.11
C SER A 88 0.09 -8.57 -3.43
N GLY A 89 0.87 -8.23 -4.45
CA GLY A 89 0.38 -7.73 -5.72
C GLY A 89 0.83 -8.56 -6.92
N LYS A 90 -0.07 -8.63 -7.92
CA LYS A 90 0.26 -8.99 -9.29
C LYS A 90 -0.29 -7.88 -10.20
N PRO A 91 0.49 -7.31 -11.11
CA PRO A 91 0.05 -6.20 -11.94
C PRO A 91 -1.10 -6.64 -12.84
N ASP A 92 -1.94 -5.67 -13.22
CA ASP A 92 -3.07 -5.92 -14.12
C ASP A 92 -2.64 -6.03 -15.59
N VAL A 93 -1.47 -5.48 -15.92
CA VAL A 93 -0.81 -5.50 -17.23
C VAL A 93 0.54 -6.22 -17.18
N ASP A 94 1.04 -6.61 -18.36
CA ASP A 94 2.41 -7.06 -18.52
C ASP A 94 3.39 -5.96 -18.06
N PRO A 95 4.52 -6.31 -17.40
CA PRO A 95 5.18 -7.61 -17.50
C PRO A 95 5.09 -8.50 -16.25
N TYR A 96 3.87 -8.74 -15.72
CA TYR A 96 3.50 -9.80 -14.76
C TYR A 96 4.59 -10.28 -13.79
N TYR A 97 5.30 -9.35 -13.16
CA TYR A 97 6.09 -9.66 -11.98
C TYR A 97 5.17 -9.69 -10.77
N GLN A 98 5.69 -10.11 -9.63
CA GLN A 98 4.94 -10.07 -8.38
C GLN A 98 5.70 -9.25 -7.36
N VAL A 99 4.98 -8.41 -6.62
CA VAL A 99 5.53 -7.64 -5.51
C VAL A 99 4.82 -8.02 -4.23
N MET A 100 5.57 -8.24 -3.17
CA MET A 100 5.05 -8.35 -1.81
C MET A 100 5.79 -7.36 -0.93
N ALA A 101 5.11 -6.87 0.09
CA ALA A 101 5.77 -6.14 1.15
C ALA A 101 5.39 -6.73 2.50
N VAL A 102 6.39 -6.88 3.37
CA VAL A 102 6.20 -7.36 4.74
C VAL A 102 6.89 -6.42 5.72
N ALA A 103 6.32 -6.28 6.91
CA ALA A 103 6.89 -5.50 8.01
C ALA A 103 7.18 -6.41 9.21
N ALA A 104 8.19 -6.07 9.99
CA ALA A 104 8.47 -6.79 11.23
C ALA A 104 7.28 -6.66 12.20
N LYS A 105 6.88 -7.79 12.82
CA LYS A 105 5.92 -7.79 13.93
C LYS A 105 6.53 -7.21 15.21
N LYS A 106 7.79 -7.54 15.46
CA LYS A 106 8.57 -7.12 16.62
C LYS A 106 10.00 -6.84 16.20
N GLY A 107 10.58 -5.75 16.71
CA GLY A 107 11.96 -5.38 16.41
C GLY A 107 12.17 -5.05 14.94
N LEU A 108 13.30 -5.47 14.40
CA LEU A 108 13.70 -5.24 13.01
C LEU A 108 13.82 -6.57 12.26
N LEU A 109 13.51 -6.55 10.97
CA LEU A 109 13.83 -7.64 10.05
C LEU A 109 15.35 -7.90 10.05
N ASP A 110 15.73 -9.17 10.09
CA ASP A 110 17.12 -9.59 10.05
C ASP A 110 17.74 -9.32 8.68
N SER A 111 18.74 -8.45 8.65
CA SER A 111 19.48 -8.06 7.45
C SER A 111 20.90 -8.65 7.41
N SER A 112 21.26 -9.59 8.30
CA SER A 112 22.61 -10.14 8.42
C SER A 112 23.12 -10.82 7.13
N ALA A 113 22.22 -11.47 6.40
CA ALA A 113 22.50 -12.15 5.14
C ALA A 113 22.38 -11.25 3.90
N PHE A 114 22.23 -9.93 4.07
CA PHE A 114 22.00 -8.99 2.99
C PHE A 114 23.23 -8.11 2.73
N ILE A 115 23.37 -7.68 1.48
CA ILE A 115 24.38 -6.71 1.08
C ILE A 115 23.85 -5.32 1.39
N ARG A 116 24.55 -4.58 2.25
CA ARG A 116 24.22 -3.18 2.53
C ARG A 116 24.54 -2.32 1.30
N GLN A 117 23.58 -1.50 0.90
CA GLN A 117 23.65 -0.60 -0.24
C GLN A 117 23.40 0.84 0.20
N TYR A 118 23.99 1.78 -0.54
CA TYR A 118 23.92 3.21 -0.24
C TYR A 118 23.39 3.97 -1.46
N LEU A 119 22.39 4.80 -1.21
CA LEU A 119 21.93 5.84 -2.14
C LEU A 119 22.18 7.20 -1.48
N PRO A 120 22.31 8.29 -2.27
CA PRO A 120 22.36 9.65 -1.70
C PRO A 120 21.18 9.95 -0.77
N SER A 121 20.05 9.27 -1.00
CA SER A 121 18.81 9.44 -0.27
C SER A 121 18.57 8.43 0.86
N GLY A 122 19.51 7.53 1.17
CA GLY A 122 19.35 6.57 2.27
C GLY A 122 20.14 5.27 2.12
N THR A 123 20.01 4.40 3.12
CA THR A 123 20.60 3.05 3.12
C THR A 123 19.50 2.00 2.97
N TYR A 124 19.79 0.90 2.28
CA TYR A 124 18.96 -0.29 2.27
C TYR A 124 19.82 -1.55 2.29
N PHE A 125 19.20 -2.70 2.51
CA PHE A 125 19.88 -3.99 2.49
C PHE A 125 19.26 -4.85 1.40
N TYR A 126 20.09 -5.44 0.53
CA TYR A 126 19.63 -6.10 -0.68
C TYR A 126 20.16 -7.52 -0.79
N ARG A 127 19.31 -8.40 -1.30
CA ARG A 127 19.65 -9.79 -1.61
C ARG A 127 18.93 -10.22 -2.88
N LYS A 128 19.64 -10.95 -3.72
CA LYS A 128 19.09 -11.66 -4.89
C LYS A 128 19.17 -13.16 -4.63
N THR A 129 18.10 -13.89 -4.89
CA THR A 129 18.04 -15.34 -4.71
C THR A 129 17.28 -15.98 -5.86
N ALA A 130 17.70 -17.18 -6.27
CA ALA A 130 16.96 -17.99 -7.24
C ALA A 130 16.07 -18.99 -6.49
N LEU A 131 14.76 -18.92 -6.69
CA LEU A 131 13.79 -19.85 -6.11
C LEU A 131 13.00 -20.52 -7.22
N ARG A 132 13.23 -21.83 -7.43
CA ARG A 132 12.46 -22.66 -8.39
C ARG A 132 12.41 -22.08 -9.81
N GLY A 133 13.54 -21.55 -10.29
CA GLY A 133 13.64 -20.92 -11.61
C GLY A 133 13.09 -19.49 -11.68
N GLN A 134 12.62 -18.93 -10.57
CA GLN A 134 12.26 -17.51 -10.46
C GLN A 134 13.40 -16.73 -9.82
N THR A 135 13.62 -15.51 -10.31
CA THR A 135 14.50 -14.55 -9.65
C THR A 135 13.70 -13.81 -8.58
N VAL A 136 14.17 -13.86 -7.35
CA VAL A 136 13.62 -13.11 -6.22
C VAL A 136 14.63 -12.06 -5.80
N LEU A 137 14.22 -10.80 -5.91
CA LEU A 137 14.95 -9.63 -5.47
C LEU A 137 14.29 -9.15 -4.19
N GLU A 138 15.08 -8.92 -3.16
CA GLU A 138 14.58 -8.57 -1.85
C GLU A 138 15.36 -7.41 -1.29
N ALA A 139 14.65 -6.41 -0.79
CA ALA A 139 15.25 -5.25 -0.17
C ALA A 139 14.60 -4.91 1.17
N ILE A 140 15.39 -4.85 2.23
CA ILE A 140 14.97 -4.33 3.54
C ILE A 140 15.26 -2.83 3.57
N ILE A 141 14.19 -2.04 3.73
CA ILE A 141 14.21 -0.58 3.74
C ILE A 141 13.92 -0.10 5.17
N PRO A 142 14.85 0.63 5.82
CA PRO A 142 14.58 1.30 7.08
C PRO A 142 13.53 2.40 6.93
N SER A 143 12.66 2.53 7.92
CA SER A 143 11.64 3.58 8.06
C SER A 143 11.59 4.08 9.51
N ALA A 144 10.85 5.15 9.77
CA ALA A 144 10.76 5.73 11.12
C ALA A 144 10.12 4.78 12.14
N GLU A 145 9.15 3.96 11.73
CA GLU A 145 8.38 3.04 12.59
C GLU A 145 8.92 1.59 12.56
N GLY A 146 10.12 1.37 11.98
CA GLY A 146 10.74 0.05 11.82
C GLY A 146 11.29 -0.16 10.42
N ASN A 147 11.54 -1.40 10.00
CA ASN A 147 11.89 -1.71 8.62
C ASN A 147 10.83 -2.60 7.96
N TYR A 148 10.74 -2.48 6.64
CA TYR A 148 9.91 -3.35 5.80
C TYR A 148 10.77 -3.97 4.71
N SER A 149 10.40 -5.17 4.28
CA SER A 149 11.01 -5.85 3.15
C SER A 149 10.11 -5.73 1.93
N LEU A 150 10.67 -5.24 0.83
CA LEU A 150 10.07 -5.24 -0.49
C LEU A 150 10.62 -6.43 -1.28
N ILE A 151 9.74 -7.33 -1.68
CA ILE A 151 10.07 -8.60 -2.32
C ILE A 151 9.50 -8.59 -3.72
N TYR A 152 10.37 -8.72 -4.71
CA TYR A 152 10.04 -8.73 -6.12
C TYR A 152 10.37 -10.08 -6.74
N VAL A 153 9.41 -10.67 -7.43
CA VAL A 153 9.49 -12.01 -7.98
C VAL A 153 9.25 -11.94 -9.48
N ALA A 154 10.28 -12.27 -10.26
CA ALA A 154 10.23 -12.28 -11.71
C ALA A 154 10.48 -13.68 -12.27
N SER A 155 9.73 -14.02 -13.32
CA SER A 155 9.81 -15.32 -13.99
C SER A 155 10.86 -15.36 -15.12
N LYS A 156 11.45 -14.22 -15.49
CA LYS A 156 12.51 -14.11 -16.51
C LYS A 156 13.60 -13.16 -16.04
N GLU A 157 14.85 -13.44 -16.41
CA GLU A 157 15.95 -12.50 -16.28
C GLU A 157 15.69 -11.29 -17.22
N GLY A 158 15.83 -10.07 -16.70
CA GLY A 158 15.58 -8.83 -17.45
C GLY A 158 14.71 -7.79 -16.72
N PHE A 159 13.90 -8.23 -15.75
CA PHE A 159 13.03 -7.35 -14.95
C PHE A 159 13.70 -6.74 -13.71
N THR A 160 15.03 -6.74 -13.64
CA THR A 160 15.77 -6.17 -12.50
C THR A 160 15.72 -4.64 -12.48
N GLN A 161 15.64 -3.99 -13.64
CA GLN A 161 15.63 -2.52 -13.73
C GLN A 161 14.38 -1.91 -13.11
N ASP A 162 13.20 -2.49 -13.35
CA ASP A 162 11.95 -2.02 -12.73
C ASP A 162 12.05 -2.10 -11.20
N PHE A 163 12.60 -3.20 -10.68
CA PHE A 163 12.82 -3.34 -9.25
C PHE A 163 13.82 -2.33 -8.69
N GLU A 164 14.95 -2.10 -9.37
CA GLU A 164 15.95 -1.12 -8.95
C GLU A 164 15.37 0.30 -8.89
N HIS A 165 14.54 0.67 -9.88
CA HIS A 165 13.85 1.96 -9.90
C HIS A 165 12.82 2.06 -8.78
N LEU A 166 11.98 1.03 -8.60
CA LEU A 166 11.00 0.94 -7.52
C LEU A 166 11.68 1.09 -6.16
N LEU A 167 12.80 0.40 -5.98
CA LEU A 167 13.60 0.43 -4.76
C LEU A 167 14.21 1.81 -4.51
N ALA A 168 14.80 2.44 -5.52
CA ALA A 168 15.38 3.77 -5.39
C ALA A 168 14.35 4.81 -4.91
N ASN A 169 13.13 4.76 -5.47
CA ASN A 169 12.05 5.67 -5.07
C ASN A 169 11.56 5.40 -3.64
N ASN A 170 11.41 4.13 -3.29
CA ASN A 170 11.00 3.70 -1.95
C ASN A 170 12.05 3.94 -0.86
N VAL A 171 13.35 3.99 -1.19
CA VAL A 171 14.42 4.38 -0.24
C VAL A 171 14.49 5.89 -0.06
N ARG A 172 14.12 6.67 -1.09
CA ARG A 172 14.19 8.14 -1.05
C ARG A 172 13.11 8.78 -0.19
N LYS A 173 11.91 8.20 -0.15
CA LYS A 173 10.74 8.81 0.51
C LYS A 173 10.74 8.80 2.05
N PRO A 174 11.24 7.76 2.76
CA PRO A 174 11.25 7.70 4.22
C PRO A 174 12.06 8.80 4.93
N HIS A 175 12.73 9.71 4.21
CA HIS A 175 13.57 10.77 4.78
C HIS A 175 12.93 12.17 4.76
N ARG A 176 11.66 12.29 4.36
CA ARG A 176 10.86 13.50 4.59
C ARG A 176 10.10 13.41 5.91
N GLY A 177 10.82 13.58 7.02
CA GLY A 177 10.31 13.97 8.35
C GLY A 177 9.09 13.21 8.91
N ALA A 178 9.29 12.48 10.01
CA ALA A 178 8.28 11.74 10.78
C ALA A 178 7.15 12.59 11.42
N LEU A 179 7.00 13.88 11.07
CA LEU A 179 6.15 14.78 11.86
C LEU A 179 4.65 14.65 11.55
N TYR A 180 4.22 14.28 10.34
CA TYR A 180 2.81 13.96 10.06
C TYR A 180 2.70 12.98 8.89
N PHE A 181 2.58 11.67 9.16
CA PHE A 181 2.13 10.73 8.14
C PHE A 181 0.61 10.85 8.01
N LEU A 182 0.18 11.74 7.12
CA LEU A 182 -1.19 11.78 6.60
C LEU A 182 -1.02 11.88 5.08
N PRO A 183 -1.11 10.77 4.34
CA PRO A 183 -0.91 10.82 2.90
C PRO A 183 -1.99 11.71 2.29
N ASP A 184 -1.54 12.83 1.76
CA ASP A 184 -2.31 13.75 0.97
C ASP A 184 -1.66 13.90 -0.40
N ARG A 185 -2.51 14.06 -1.41
CA ARG A 185 -2.06 14.45 -2.73
C ARG A 185 -2.96 15.56 -3.22
N THR A 186 -2.34 16.63 -3.69
CA THR A 186 -3.02 17.71 -4.39
C THR A 186 -2.33 17.95 -5.72
N THR A 187 -3.05 17.72 -6.82
CA THR A 187 -2.54 18.01 -8.17
C THR A 187 -3.18 19.28 -8.70
N ILE A 188 -2.39 20.33 -8.91
CA ILE A 188 -2.82 21.58 -9.55
C ILE A 188 -2.38 21.53 -11.01
N GLY A 189 -3.32 21.25 -11.92
CA GLY A 189 -3.07 21.09 -13.35
C GLY A 189 -3.15 22.37 -14.18
N CYS A 190 -3.33 23.53 -13.54
CA CYS A 190 -3.43 24.87 -14.15
C CYS A 190 -2.37 25.80 -13.56
N ASP A 191 -2.30 27.05 -14.05
CA ASP A 191 -1.49 28.06 -13.37
C ASP A 191 -1.99 28.22 -11.92
N THR A 192 -1.07 28.21 -10.97
CA THR A 192 -1.35 28.42 -9.54
C THR A 192 -2.14 29.70 -9.22
N ARG A 193 -2.13 30.69 -10.14
CA ARG A 193 -2.91 31.92 -10.07
C ARG A 193 -4.39 31.73 -10.41
N GLU A 194 -4.71 30.73 -11.21
CA GLU A 194 -6.08 30.37 -11.61
C GLU A 194 -6.75 29.43 -10.60
N ALA A 195 -5.96 28.75 -9.79
CA ALA A 195 -6.48 27.80 -8.82
C ALA A 195 -7.10 28.51 -7.59
N VAL A 196 -8.31 28.09 -7.23
CA VAL A 196 -9.17 28.70 -6.21
C VAL A 196 -9.22 27.81 -4.97
N HIS A 197 -9.34 28.44 -3.79
CA HIS A 197 -9.61 27.73 -2.56
C HIS A 197 -11.08 27.28 -2.51
N VAL A 198 -11.28 25.99 -2.30
CA VAL A 198 -12.60 25.37 -2.17
C VAL A 198 -12.72 24.80 -0.77
N ASP A 199 -13.74 25.23 -0.04
CA ASP A 199 -14.13 24.71 1.27
C ASP A 199 -15.41 23.88 1.09
N LEU A 200 -15.32 22.59 1.41
CA LEU A 200 -16.45 21.68 1.35
C LEU A 200 -16.70 21.07 2.72
N LYS A 201 -17.97 20.93 3.06
CA LYS A 201 -18.39 20.32 4.32
C LYS A 201 -19.06 18.97 4.06
N ILE A 202 -18.47 17.91 4.61
CA ILE A 202 -19.12 16.60 4.70
C ILE A 202 -20.27 16.71 5.71
N PRO A 203 -21.50 16.27 5.39
CA PRO A 203 -22.61 16.36 6.33
C PRO A 203 -22.31 15.57 7.61
N GLU A 204 -22.48 16.19 8.78
CA GLU A 204 -22.11 15.63 10.10
C GLU A 204 -22.66 14.22 10.34
N ARG A 205 -23.86 13.93 9.84
CA ARG A 205 -24.52 12.62 9.98
C ARG A 205 -23.81 11.49 9.23
N GLU A 206 -23.02 11.82 8.21
CA GLU A 206 -22.28 10.87 7.37
C GLU A 206 -20.87 10.64 7.91
N VAL A 207 -20.36 11.52 8.78
CA VAL A 207 -19.00 11.45 9.32
C VAL A 207 -18.81 10.20 10.17
N ILE A 208 -17.86 9.35 9.79
CA ILE A 208 -17.50 8.15 10.55
C ILE A 208 -16.33 8.49 11.48
N ARG A 209 -16.54 8.31 12.79
CA ARG A 209 -15.52 8.51 13.83
C ARG A 209 -14.90 7.19 14.29
N GLY A 210 -13.67 7.25 14.80
CA GLY A 210 -12.95 6.09 15.33
C GLY A 210 -12.43 5.12 14.26
N ARG A 211 -12.40 5.55 12.99
CA ARG A 211 -11.87 4.79 11.86
C ARG A 211 -11.29 5.74 10.81
N TYR A 212 -10.25 5.29 10.12
CA TYR A 212 -9.70 6.00 8.98
C TYR A 212 -10.70 6.07 7.81
N THR A 213 -10.77 7.23 7.17
CA THR A 213 -11.61 7.47 6.00
C THR A 213 -10.86 8.29 4.95
N LEU A 214 -11.32 8.22 3.70
CA LEU A 214 -10.73 8.93 2.57
C LEU A 214 -11.69 9.98 2.05
N VAL A 215 -11.13 11.14 1.73
CA VAL A 215 -11.79 12.15 0.91
C VAL A 215 -11.04 12.21 -0.40
N LYS A 216 -11.77 12.01 -1.50
CA LYS A 216 -11.23 12.04 -2.87
C LYS A 216 -11.97 13.09 -3.67
N VAL A 217 -11.24 13.89 -4.42
CA VAL A 217 -11.81 14.82 -5.41
C VAL A 217 -11.40 14.33 -6.79
N LEU A 218 -12.39 13.99 -7.60
CA LEU A 218 -12.21 13.56 -8.97
C LEU A 218 -12.61 14.69 -9.91
N LYS A 219 -11.74 15.04 -10.86
CA LYS A 219 -12.07 15.99 -11.93
C LYS A 219 -12.81 15.27 -13.04
N LYS A 220 -13.92 15.84 -13.48
CA LYS A 220 -14.65 15.36 -14.66
C LYS A 220 -13.90 15.79 -15.91
N GLU A 221 -13.37 14.79 -16.60
CA GLU A 221 -12.68 14.98 -17.87
C GLU A 221 -13.63 14.67 -19.04
N ARG A 222 -13.19 14.96 -20.26
CA ARG A 222 -13.95 14.58 -21.47
C ARG A 222 -14.19 13.07 -21.56
N PHE A 223 -13.25 12.27 -21.05
CA PHE A 223 -13.28 10.81 -21.09
C PHE A 223 -13.09 10.23 -19.69
N GLY A 224 -14.15 10.30 -18.89
CA GLY A 224 -14.16 9.76 -17.53
C GLY A 224 -13.72 10.78 -16.49
N GLU A 225 -13.00 10.31 -15.48
CA GLU A 225 -12.60 11.13 -14.33
C GLU A 225 -11.13 10.88 -13.98
N SER A 226 -10.46 11.91 -13.48
CA SER A 226 -9.07 11.85 -13.03
C SER A 226 -8.98 12.24 -11.55
N LEU A 227 -8.07 11.60 -10.80
CA LEU A 227 -7.83 11.96 -9.40
C LEU A 227 -7.15 13.33 -9.34
N ALA A 228 -7.84 14.32 -8.80
CA ALA A 228 -7.27 15.64 -8.54
C ALA A 228 -6.62 15.70 -7.16
N ILE A 229 -7.35 15.23 -6.15
CA ILE A 229 -6.94 15.30 -4.75
C ILE A 229 -7.36 14.04 -4.00
N PHE A 230 -6.55 13.61 -3.04
CA PHE A 230 -7.06 12.81 -1.93
C PHE A 230 -6.41 13.22 -0.61
N THR A 231 -7.11 12.96 0.48
CA THR A 231 -6.59 13.05 1.85
C THR A 231 -7.09 11.88 2.68
N LEU A 232 -6.23 11.41 3.58
CA LEU A 232 -6.58 10.47 4.64
C LEU A 232 -7.04 11.25 5.86
N ASN A 233 -8.30 11.09 6.24
CA ASN A 233 -8.78 11.54 7.53
C ASN A 233 -8.43 10.50 8.59
N GLY A 234 -7.88 10.99 9.72
CA GLY A 234 -7.62 10.17 10.90
C GLY A 234 -8.91 9.67 11.56
N GLU A 235 -8.78 9.10 12.76
CA GLU A 235 -9.94 8.61 13.53
C GLU A 235 -10.83 9.75 14.04
N GLU A 236 -10.25 10.94 14.24
CA GLU A 236 -10.97 12.19 14.46
C GLU A 236 -11.07 12.92 13.12
N VAL A 237 -12.29 12.98 12.58
CA VAL A 237 -12.55 13.54 11.26
C VAL A 237 -13.03 14.98 11.41
N ASP A 238 -12.31 15.92 10.79
CA ASP A 238 -12.83 17.24 10.51
C ASP A 238 -13.78 17.14 9.30
N PRO A 239 -15.07 17.49 9.44
CA PRO A 239 -16.01 17.51 8.33
C PRO A 239 -15.68 18.60 7.29
N HIS A 240 -14.89 19.61 7.66
CA HIS A 240 -14.43 20.64 6.73
C HIS A 240 -13.15 20.19 6.03
N VAL A 241 -13.19 20.20 4.71
CA VAL A 241 -12.05 19.89 3.87
C VAL A 241 -11.78 21.04 2.92
N VAL A 242 -10.54 21.54 2.99
CA VAL A 242 -10.11 22.70 2.22
C VAL A 242 -9.08 22.28 1.19
N PHE A 243 -9.33 22.66 -0.05
CA PHE A 243 -8.51 22.30 -1.19
C PHE A 243 -8.18 23.51 -2.05
N LYS A 244 -7.18 23.35 -2.91
CA LYS A 244 -6.91 24.29 -3.99
C LYS A 244 -7.12 23.58 -5.33
N LEU A 245 -8.09 24.03 -6.11
CA LEU A 245 -8.56 23.38 -7.34
C LEU A 245 -8.57 24.36 -8.52
N CYS A 246 -8.31 23.84 -9.71
CA CYS A 246 -8.48 24.59 -10.95
C CYS A 246 -9.96 24.74 -11.30
N PRO A 247 -10.36 25.73 -12.13
CA PRO A 247 -11.71 25.79 -12.68
C PRO A 247 -12.09 24.48 -13.39
N GLY A 248 -13.35 24.06 -13.21
CA GLY A 248 -13.87 22.82 -13.79
C GLY A 248 -14.91 22.13 -12.92
N LYS A 249 -15.39 20.98 -13.40
CA LYS A 249 -16.41 20.17 -12.73
C LYS A 249 -15.77 19.02 -11.98
N TYR A 250 -16.23 18.78 -10.76
CA TYR A 250 -15.63 17.83 -9.84
C TYR A 250 -16.69 16.97 -9.14
N ARG A 251 -16.23 15.81 -8.67
CA ARG A 251 -16.98 14.91 -7.80
C ARG A 251 -16.18 14.66 -6.52
N LEU A 252 -16.77 15.02 -5.38
CA LEU A 252 -16.23 14.72 -4.05
C LEU A 252 -16.75 13.35 -3.61
N ILE A 253 -15.87 12.51 -3.08
CA ILE A 253 -16.20 11.19 -2.55
C ILE A 253 -15.62 11.06 -1.15
N TYR A 254 -16.48 10.79 -0.18
CA TYR A 254 -16.12 10.35 1.16
C TYR A 254 -16.34 8.83 1.26
N SER A 255 -15.28 8.08 1.58
CA SER A 255 -15.31 6.62 1.59
C SER A 255 -14.49 6.01 2.73
N ASP A 256 -14.71 4.72 2.99
CA ASP A 256 -13.75 3.94 3.78
C ASP A 256 -12.45 3.65 2.98
N LEU A 257 -11.49 2.99 3.63
CA LEU A 257 -10.22 2.56 3.02
C LEU A 257 -10.36 1.46 1.95
N LYS A 258 -11.54 0.82 1.86
CA LYS A 258 -11.88 -0.18 0.83
C LYS A 258 -12.68 0.43 -0.32
N HIS A 259 -12.81 1.75 -0.35
CA HIS A 259 -13.57 2.52 -1.34
C HIS A 259 -15.08 2.28 -1.32
N THR A 260 -15.64 1.78 -0.22
CA THR A 260 -17.08 1.82 0.00
C THR A 260 -17.49 3.28 0.18
N ILE A 261 -18.28 3.81 -0.76
CA ILE A 261 -18.74 5.20 -0.71
C ILE A 261 -19.72 5.35 0.47
N ILE A 262 -19.42 6.32 1.33
CA ILE A 262 -20.27 6.73 2.46
C ILE A 262 -21.15 7.89 1.99
N TRP A 263 -20.51 8.91 1.39
CA TRP A 263 -21.19 10.08 0.86
C TRP A 263 -20.44 10.63 -0.37
N GLN A 264 -21.15 11.32 -1.25
CA GLN A 264 -20.56 11.98 -2.42
C GLN A 264 -21.36 13.22 -2.80
N ASP A 265 -20.70 14.15 -3.50
CA ASP A 265 -21.31 15.36 -4.02
C ASP A 265 -20.65 15.79 -5.34
N GLU A 266 -21.34 16.62 -6.12
CA GLU A 266 -20.81 17.22 -7.34
C GLU A 266 -20.81 18.74 -7.25
N PHE A 267 -19.74 19.36 -7.71
CA PHE A 267 -19.58 20.81 -7.65
C PHE A 267 -18.77 21.34 -8.84
N GLU A 268 -18.90 22.63 -9.09
CA GLU A 268 -18.17 23.33 -10.14
C GLU A 268 -17.35 24.46 -9.52
N VAL A 269 -16.09 24.56 -9.95
CA VAL A 269 -15.19 25.66 -9.60
C VAL A 269 -15.16 26.60 -10.80
N HIS A 270 -15.49 27.86 -10.55
CA HIS A 270 -15.53 28.92 -11.57
C HIS A 270 -14.26 29.76 -11.54
#